data_AF-A0AAW0Y1D5-F1
#
_entry.id   AF-A0AAW0Y1D5-F1
#
_cell.length_a   1.000
_cell.length_b   1.000
_cell.length_c   1.000
_cell.angle_alpha   90.00
_cell.angle_beta   90.00
_cell.angle_gamma   90.00
#
_symmetry.space_group_name_H-M   'P 1'
#
loop_
_entity.id
_entity.type
_entity.pdbx_description
1 polymer ?
#
loop_
_entity_poly.entity_id
_entity_poly.type
_entity_poly.pdbx_seq_one_letter_code
_entity_poly.pdbx_strand_id
1 'polypeptide(L)'
;MREFHTIKETIQDLHEKVEMEAGSITQDQKYFAEYLYGVKNFKPWMEEAETVIKTQLNKPAKLEDAKALLEEVKKFETACQENKGKLDAASESRSKMEKQTKADNEVETLNGRWSLAKKTADERVAKVQALCDTWSELQKVTEGLTETIANIPGSSAPDVATLEVIFKKFKEINDKKVKLLSTI
;
A
#
# COMPACT_ATOMS: atom_id res chain seq x y z
N MET A 1 54.37 -15.43 -44.15
CA MET A 1 53.82 -14.06 -44.01
C MET A 1 52.31 -14.04 -43.82
N ARG A 2 51.51 -14.77 -44.61
CA ARG A 2 50.04 -14.80 -44.50
C ARG A 2 49.52 -15.36 -43.16
N GLU A 3 50.10 -16.47 -42.68
CA GLU A 3 49.73 -17.08 -41.39
C GLU A 3 50.00 -16.18 -40.18
N PHE A 4 51.11 -15.43 -40.19
CA PHE A 4 51.42 -14.46 -39.14
C PHE A 4 50.37 -13.34 -39.06
N HIS A 5 49.89 -12.87 -40.22
CA HIS A 5 48.83 -11.85 -40.27
C HIS A 5 47.52 -12.38 -39.71
N THR A 6 47.12 -13.59 -40.11
CA THR A 6 45.92 -14.27 -39.58
C THR A 6 45.99 -14.50 -38.07
N ILE A 7 47.14 -14.94 -37.55
CA ILE A 7 47.33 -15.12 -36.10
C ILE A 7 47.22 -13.77 -35.38
N LYS A 8 47.85 -12.72 -35.91
CA LYS A 8 47.78 -11.37 -35.31
C LYS A 8 46.35 -10.84 -35.27
N GLU A 9 45.61 -10.95 -36.37
CA GLU A 9 44.20 -10.55 -36.45
C GLU A 9 43.34 -11.34 -35.46
N THR A 10 43.53 -12.66 -35.39
CA THR A 10 42.80 -13.53 -34.47
C THR A 10 43.06 -13.16 -33.00
N ILE A 11 44.32 -12.87 -32.64
CA ILE A 11 44.69 -12.44 -31.28
C ILE A 11 44.07 -11.09 -30.95
N GLN A 12 44.06 -10.15 -31.91
CA GLN A 12 43.49 -8.83 -31.70
C GLN A 12 41.96 -8.89 -31.52
N ASP A 13 41.28 -9.65 -32.37
CA ASP A 13 39.84 -9.89 -32.27
C ASP A 13 39.46 -10.62 -30.97
N LEU A 14 40.29 -11.59 -30.54
CA LEU A 14 40.12 -12.25 -29.23
C LEU A 14 40.28 -11.25 -28.07
N HIS A 15 41.31 -10.39 -28.13
CA HIS A 15 41.54 -9.40 -27.09
C HIS A 15 40.36 -8.43 -26.97
N GLU A 16 39.86 -7.90 -28.08
CA GLU A 16 38.69 -7.02 -28.11
C GLU A 16 37.45 -7.71 -27.52
N LYS A 17 37.23 -8.98 -27.86
CA LYS A 17 36.13 -9.79 -27.29
C LYS A 17 36.27 -10.00 -25.78
N VAL A 18 37.48 -10.26 -25.30
CA VAL A 18 37.75 -10.43 -23.86
C VAL A 18 37.49 -9.14 -23.10
N GLU A 19 37.93 -7.98 -23.62
CA GLU A 19 37.68 -6.68 -22.99
C GLU A 19 36.18 -6.34 -22.95
N MET A 20 35.45 -6.60 -24.03
CA MET A 20 33.99 -6.42 -24.06
C MET A 20 33.29 -7.32 -23.03
N GLU A 21 33.67 -8.60 -22.97
CA GLU A 21 33.07 -9.56 -22.03
C GLU A 21 33.39 -9.19 -20.58
N ALA A 22 34.63 -8.75 -20.29
CA ALA A 22 35.03 -8.29 -18.96
C ALA A 22 34.24 -7.04 -18.53
N GLY A 23 34.00 -6.11 -19.45
CA GLY A 23 33.14 -4.94 -19.23
C GLY A 23 31.71 -5.32 -18.87
N SER A 24 31.10 -6.21 -19.68
CA SER A 24 29.75 -6.76 -19.46
C SER A 24 29.62 -7.42 -18.09
N ILE A 25 30.56 -8.30 -17.73
CA ILE A 25 30.57 -8.99 -16.42
C ILE A 25 30.68 -7.99 -15.26
N THR A 26 31.53 -6.97 -15.39
CA THR A 26 31.71 -5.97 -14.33
C THR A 26 30.44 -5.15 -14.09
N GLN A 27 29.75 -4.77 -15.16
CA GLN A 27 28.46 -4.08 -15.10
C GLN A 27 27.38 -4.96 -14.45
N ASP A 28 27.31 -6.24 -14.84
CA ASP A 28 26.35 -7.19 -14.28
C ASP A 28 26.60 -7.44 -12.80
N GLN A 29 27.86 -7.53 -12.36
CA GLN A 29 28.20 -7.66 -10.94
C GLN A 29 27.64 -6.49 -10.11
N LYS A 30 27.74 -5.26 -10.63
CA LYS A 30 27.18 -4.08 -9.97
C LYS A 30 25.66 -4.17 -9.85
N TYR A 31 24.97 -4.43 -10.96
CA TYR A 31 23.50 -4.52 -10.97
C TYR A 31 22.98 -5.70 -10.13
N PHE A 32 23.69 -6.83 -10.14
CA PHE A 32 23.35 -7.98 -9.31
C PHE A 32 23.51 -7.66 -7.82
N ALA A 33 24.56 -6.92 -7.43
CA ALA A 33 24.73 -6.47 -6.05
C ALA A 33 23.61 -5.52 -5.60
N GLU A 34 23.20 -4.57 -6.45
CA GLU A 34 22.06 -3.69 -6.19
C GLU A 34 20.75 -4.48 -6.03
N TYR A 35 20.49 -5.44 -6.92
CA TYR A 35 19.35 -6.36 -6.84
C TYR A 35 19.34 -7.12 -5.51
N LEU A 36 20.45 -7.78 -5.16
CA LEU A 36 20.57 -8.57 -3.93
C LEU A 36 20.37 -7.70 -2.68
N TYR A 37 20.94 -6.50 -2.69
CA TYR A 37 20.76 -5.54 -1.60
C TYR A 37 19.30 -5.11 -1.47
N GLY A 38 18.64 -4.75 -2.58
CA GLY A 38 17.22 -4.36 -2.59
C GLY A 38 16.31 -5.47 -2.05
N VAL A 39 16.48 -6.70 -2.55
CA VAL A 39 15.72 -7.87 -2.09
C VAL A 39 15.97 -8.14 -0.60
N LYS A 40 17.23 -8.12 -0.16
CA LYS A 40 17.60 -8.37 1.24
C LYS A 40 16.95 -7.36 2.20
N ASN A 41 16.91 -6.09 1.82
CA ASN A 41 16.33 -5.05 2.68
C ASN A 41 14.79 -5.00 2.63
N PHE A 42 14.18 -5.48 1.56
CA PHE A 42 12.72 -5.49 1.43
C PHE A 42 12.08 -6.66 2.20
N LYS A 43 12.74 -7.81 2.30
CA LYS A 43 12.21 -9.02 2.96
C LYS A 43 11.74 -8.79 4.41
N PRO A 44 12.51 -8.16 5.31
CA PRO A 44 12.06 -7.93 6.69
C PRO A 44 10.78 -7.10 6.75
N TRP A 45 10.69 -6.03 5.94
CA TRP A 45 9.49 -5.20 5.88
C TRP A 45 8.28 -6.00 5.37
N MET A 46 8.46 -6.89 4.39
CA MET A 46 7.35 -7.74 3.93
C MET A 46 6.85 -8.72 5.00
N GLU A 47 7.75 -9.31 5.78
CA GLU A 47 7.36 -10.22 6.87
C GLU A 47 6.56 -9.48 7.96
N GLU A 48 6.97 -8.25 8.29
CA GLU A 48 6.22 -7.36 9.17
C GLU A 48 4.87 -6.98 8.57
N ALA A 49 4.82 -6.59 7.29
CA ALA A 49 3.59 -6.23 6.61
C ALA A 49 2.59 -7.40 6.56
N GLU A 50 3.08 -8.63 6.33
CA GLU A 50 2.26 -9.83 6.38
C GLU A 50 1.68 -10.10 7.77
N THR A 51 2.40 -9.72 8.82
CA THR A 51 1.90 -9.79 10.19
C THR A 51 0.80 -8.75 10.40
N VAL A 52 1.01 -7.50 9.96
CA VAL A 52 0.02 -6.42 10.06
C VAL A 52 -1.29 -6.76 9.36
N ILE A 53 -1.25 -7.34 8.15
CA ILE A 53 -2.47 -7.68 7.40
C ILE A 53 -3.22 -8.89 7.97
N LYS A 54 -2.53 -9.77 8.72
CA LYS A 54 -3.15 -10.90 9.44
C LYS A 54 -3.80 -10.47 10.76
N THR A 55 -3.25 -9.44 11.40
CA THR A 55 -3.80 -8.89 12.64
C THR A 55 -5.13 -8.20 12.38
N GLN A 56 -6.17 -8.58 13.13
CA GLN A 56 -7.49 -7.93 13.05
C GLN A 56 -7.40 -6.49 13.56
N LEU A 57 -8.20 -5.60 12.97
CA LEU A 57 -8.24 -4.22 13.42
C LEU A 57 -9.02 -4.11 14.73
N ASN A 58 -8.54 -3.25 15.62
CA ASN A 58 -9.26 -2.97 16.85
C ASN A 58 -10.55 -2.20 16.55
N LYS A 59 -11.67 -2.67 17.09
CA LYS A 59 -12.95 -2.01 16.90
C LYS A 59 -13.00 -0.70 17.70
N PRO A 60 -13.15 0.47 17.04
CA PRO A 60 -13.16 1.75 17.74
C PRO A 60 -14.45 1.92 18.55
N ALA A 61 -14.33 2.47 19.77
CA ALA A 61 -15.47 2.69 20.67
C ALA A 61 -16.06 4.11 20.53
N LYS A 62 -15.24 5.09 20.11
CA LYS A 62 -15.64 6.48 19.84
C LYS A 62 -15.01 7.00 18.54
N LEU A 63 -15.54 8.12 18.03
CA LEU A 63 -15.07 8.75 16.78
C LEU A 63 -13.56 9.04 16.79
N GLU A 64 -13.03 9.50 17.92
CA GLU A 64 -11.60 9.77 18.06
C GLU A 64 -10.75 8.49 17.91
N ASP A 65 -11.23 7.35 18.39
CA ASP A 65 -10.54 6.06 18.18
C ASP A 65 -10.57 5.65 16.70
N ALA A 66 -11.68 5.88 16.02
CA ALA A 66 -11.81 5.59 14.58
C ALA A 66 -10.88 6.48 13.74
N LYS A 67 -10.75 7.77 14.10
CA LYS A 67 -9.79 8.68 13.47
C LYS A 67 -8.34 8.26 13.74
N ALA A 68 -8.01 7.86 14.95
CA ALA A 68 -6.68 7.35 15.28
C ALA A 68 -6.35 6.08 14.47
N LEU A 69 -7.31 5.15 14.38
CA LEU A 69 -7.19 3.95 13.55
C LEU A 69 -7.01 4.30 12.07
N LEU A 70 -7.74 5.30 11.56
CA LEU A 70 -7.61 5.77 10.18
C LEU A 70 -6.19 6.25 9.87
N GLU A 71 -5.59 7.01 10.78
CA GLU A 71 -4.21 7.48 10.65
C GLU A 71 -3.22 6.31 10.66
N GLU A 72 -3.45 5.31 11.51
CA GLU A 72 -2.62 4.10 11.56
C GLU A 72 -2.68 3.31 10.23
N VAL A 73 -3.89 3.05 9.71
CA VAL A 73 -4.03 2.30 8.45
C VAL A 73 -3.52 3.09 7.25
N LYS A 74 -3.63 4.43 7.24
CA LYS A 74 -3.03 5.29 6.22
C LYS A 74 -1.51 5.27 6.26
N LYS A 75 -0.90 5.30 7.46
CA LYS A 75 0.56 5.15 7.61
C LYS A 75 1.05 3.83 7.03
N PHE A 76 0.33 2.73 7.29
CA PHE A 76 0.66 1.43 6.71
C PHE A 76 0.50 1.40 5.19
N GLU A 77 -0.55 2.01 4.66
CA GLU A 77 -0.79 2.14 3.22
C GLU A 77 0.35 2.93 2.53
N THR A 78 0.75 4.06 3.11
CA THR A 78 1.88 4.86 2.63
C THR A 78 3.18 4.07 2.69
N ALA A 79 3.44 3.36 3.78
CA ALA A 79 4.61 2.48 3.89
C ALA A 79 4.63 1.38 2.80
N CYS A 80 3.46 0.87 2.40
CA CYS A 80 3.37 -0.07 1.28
C CYS A 80 3.78 0.57 -0.05
N GLN A 81 3.37 1.82 -0.30
CA GLN A 81 3.77 2.56 -1.50
C GLN A 81 5.28 2.85 -1.52
N GLU A 82 5.84 3.31 -0.41
CA GLU A 82 7.26 3.64 -0.31
C GLU A 82 8.16 2.42 -0.51
N ASN A 83 7.81 1.28 0.10
CA ASN A 83 8.60 0.06 -0.04
C ASN A 83 8.46 -0.57 -1.43
N LYS A 84 7.35 -0.33 -2.15
CA LYS A 84 7.21 -0.75 -3.55
C LYS A 84 8.31 -0.16 -4.43
N GLY A 85 8.61 1.13 -4.25
CA GLY A 85 9.70 1.79 -5.00
C GLY A 85 11.06 1.10 -4.83
N LYS A 86 11.36 0.58 -3.63
CA LYS A 86 12.60 -0.19 -3.38
C LYS A 86 12.62 -1.51 -4.14
N LEU A 87 11.47 -2.20 -4.19
CA LEU A 87 11.34 -3.46 -4.92
C LEU A 87 11.40 -3.23 -6.44
N ASP A 88 10.83 -2.14 -6.93
CA ASP A 88 10.90 -1.74 -8.34
C ASP A 88 12.32 -1.40 -8.77
N ALA A 89 13.08 -0.69 -7.92
CA ALA A 89 14.50 -0.43 -8.16
C ALA A 89 15.30 -1.75 -8.25
N ALA A 90 15.03 -2.73 -7.38
CA ALA A 90 15.67 -4.05 -7.46
C ALA A 90 15.29 -4.79 -8.77
N SER A 91 14.03 -4.69 -9.19
CA SER A 91 13.57 -5.23 -10.48
C SER A 91 14.30 -4.58 -11.66
N GLU A 92 14.48 -3.26 -11.61
CA GLU A 92 15.14 -2.48 -12.66
C GLU A 92 16.61 -2.85 -12.77
N SER A 93 17.37 -2.88 -11.67
CA SER A 93 18.77 -3.33 -11.67
C SER A 93 18.88 -4.73 -12.26
N ARG A 94 17.97 -5.63 -11.91
CA ARG A 94 17.95 -6.99 -12.48
C ARG A 94 17.70 -6.98 -14.00
N SER A 95 16.82 -6.11 -14.50
CA SER A 95 16.54 -6.00 -15.94
C SER A 95 17.70 -5.42 -16.76
N LYS A 96 18.61 -4.67 -16.11
CA LYS A 96 19.80 -4.06 -16.74
C LYS A 96 20.99 -5.02 -16.86
N MET A 97 20.90 -6.22 -16.28
CA MET A 97 21.95 -7.23 -16.46
C MET A 97 21.93 -7.78 -17.89
N GLU A 98 23.08 -7.79 -18.55
CA GLU A 98 23.25 -8.28 -19.92
C GLU A 98 23.23 -9.81 -19.98
N LYS A 99 23.82 -10.46 -18.96
CA LYS A 99 23.83 -11.92 -18.82
C LYS A 99 22.64 -12.35 -17.97
N GLN A 100 21.76 -13.14 -18.56
CA GLN A 100 20.66 -13.74 -17.82
C GLN A 100 21.19 -14.75 -16.80
N THR A 101 20.89 -14.50 -15.53
CA THR A 101 21.12 -15.47 -14.45
C THR A 101 20.03 -16.54 -14.43
N LYS A 102 20.41 -17.79 -14.13
CA LYS A 102 19.48 -18.89 -13.86
C LYS A 102 18.88 -18.84 -12.44
N ALA A 103 19.35 -17.94 -11.58
CA ALA A 103 18.80 -17.77 -10.26
C ALA A 103 17.33 -17.33 -10.35
N ASP A 104 16.46 -17.81 -9.47
CA ASP A 104 15.06 -17.41 -9.46
C ASP A 104 14.90 -15.90 -9.23
N ASN A 105 13.89 -15.31 -9.86
CA ASN A 105 13.56 -13.90 -9.65
C ASN A 105 12.69 -13.73 -8.41
N GLU A 106 13.34 -13.53 -7.26
CA GLU A 106 12.64 -13.33 -5.98
C GLU A 106 11.74 -12.09 -5.99
N VAL A 107 12.03 -11.10 -6.85
CA VAL A 107 11.21 -9.88 -6.97
C VAL A 107 9.80 -10.20 -7.43
N GLU A 108 9.60 -11.20 -8.28
CA GLU A 108 8.25 -11.59 -8.73
C GLU A 108 7.43 -12.18 -7.58
N THR A 109 8.04 -13.06 -6.80
CA THR A 109 7.41 -13.64 -5.60
C THR A 109 7.09 -12.55 -4.57
N LEU A 110 8.03 -11.64 -4.33
CA LEU A 110 7.86 -10.51 -3.41
C LEU A 110 6.79 -9.53 -3.91
N ASN A 111 6.67 -9.32 -5.22
CA ASN A 111 5.61 -8.50 -5.80
C ASN A 111 4.23 -9.08 -5.53
N GLY A 112 4.04 -10.40 -5.69
CA GLY A 112 2.77 -11.05 -5.37
C GLY A 112 2.38 -10.87 -3.90
N ARG A 113 3.33 -11.06 -2.97
CA ARG A 113 3.12 -10.84 -1.53
C ARG A 113 2.79 -9.38 -1.22
N TRP A 114 3.53 -8.44 -1.82
CA TRP A 114 3.29 -7.01 -1.68
C TRP A 114 1.90 -6.61 -2.19
N SER A 115 1.46 -7.13 -3.34
CA SER A 115 0.14 -6.82 -3.91
C SER A 115 -0.99 -7.22 -2.97
N LEU A 116 -0.86 -8.36 -2.28
CA LEU A 116 -1.80 -8.76 -1.24
C LEU A 116 -1.80 -7.76 -0.08
N ALA A 117 -0.62 -7.39 0.42
CA ALA A 117 -0.50 -6.44 1.53
C ALA A 117 -1.09 -5.07 1.18
N LYS A 118 -0.79 -4.54 -0.02
CA LYS A 118 -1.32 -3.27 -0.53
C LYS A 118 -2.83 -3.29 -0.67
N LYS A 119 -3.38 -4.36 -1.27
CA LYS A 119 -4.83 -4.53 -1.40
C LYS A 119 -5.52 -4.50 -0.04
N THR A 120 -5.00 -5.23 0.95
CA THR A 120 -5.57 -5.22 2.30
C THR A 120 -5.42 -3.85 2.96
N ALA A 121 -4.30 -3.14 2.76
CA ALA A 121 -4.14 -1.77 3.25
C ALA A 121 -5.20 -0.83 2.67
N ASP A 122 -5.44 -0.87 1.37
CA ASP A 122 -6.43 -0.05 0.67
C ASP A 122 -7.85 -0.33 1.15
N GLU A 123 -8.21 -1.61 1.29
CA GLU A 123 -9.49 -2.03 1.82
C GLU A 123 -9.69 -1.55 3.27
N ARG A 124 -8.65 -1.60 4.11
CA ARG A 124 -8.70 -1.10 5.49
C ARG A 124 -8.89 0.41 5.53
N VAL A 125 -8.13 1.18 4.74
CA VAL A 125 -8.28 2.63 4.63
C VAL A 125 -9.71 2.98 4.20
N ALA A 126 -10.23 2.34 3.16
CA ALA A 126 -11.57 2.60 2.66
C ALA A 126 -12.65 2.32 3.71
N LYS A 127 -12.57 1.18 4.41
CA LYS A 127 -13.53 0.80 5.47
C LYS A 127 -13.49 1.76 6.66
N VAL A 128 -12.29 2.08 7.17
CA VAL A 128 -12.15 2.94 8.35
C VAL A 128 -12.51 4.39 8.00
N GLN A 129 -12.18 4.87 6.79
CA GLN A 129 -12.61 6.19 6.32
C GLN A 129 -14.14 6.27 6.25
N ALA A 130 -14.80 5.27 5.65
CA ALA A 130 -16.26 5.22 5.58
C ALA A 130 -16.91 5.20 6.99
N LEU A 131 -16.27 4.55 7.97
CA LEU A 131 -16.70 4.59 9.36
C LEU A 131 -16.58 6.00 9.96
N CYS A 132 -15.43 6.66 9.81
CA CYS A 132 -15.22 8.03 10.27
C CYS A 132 -16.24 9.01 9.67
N ASP A 133 -16.51 8.89 8.38
CA ASP A 133 -17.46 9.75 7.67
C ASP A 133 -18.89 9.52 8.17
N THR A 134 -19.30 8.25 8.32
CA THR A 134 -20.62 7.87 8.84
C THR A 134 -20.82 8.36 10.27
N TRP A 135 -19.79 8.28 11.11
CA TRP A 135 -19.87 8.76 12.49
C TRP A 135 -19.93 10.29 12.57
N SER A 136 -19.17 10.98 11.72
CA SER A 136 -19.22 12.44 11.61
C SER A 136 -20.60 12.91 11.13
N GLU A 137 -21.23 12.18 10.21
CA GLU A 137 -22.62 12.44 9.81
C GLU A 137 -23.60 12.21 10.96
N LEU A 138 -23.43 11.12 11.72
CA LEU A 138 -24.27 10.85 12.90
C LEU A 138 -24.20 11.98 13.93
N GLN A 139 -23.00 12.52 14.15
CA GLN A 139 -22.81 13.66 15.04
C GLN A 139 -23.60 14.89 14.56
N LYS A 140 -23.47 15.27 13.29
CA LYS A 140 -24.22 16.40 12.70
C LYS A 140 -25.74 16.22 12.81
N VAL A 141 -26.24 15.00 12.57
CA VAL A 141 -27.68 14.70 12.71
C VAL A 141 -28.13 14.79 14.18
N THR A 142 -27.28 14.39 15.13
CA THR A 142 -27.58 14.49 16.57
C THR A 142 -27.59 15.95 17.04
N GLU A 143 -26.65 16.77 16.55
CA GLU A 143 -26.61 18.22 16.81
C GLU A 143 -27.88 18.89 16.27
N GLY A 144 -28.25 18.63 15.00
CA GLY A 144 -29.48 19.17 14.41
C GLY A 144 -30.77 18.70 15.12
N LEU A 145 -30.80 17.45 15.61
CA LEU A 145 -31.90 16.98 16.46
C LEU A 145 -31.99 17.78 17.77
N THR A 146 -30.85 18.01 18.42
CA THR A 146 -30.76 18.77 19.68
C THR A 146 -31.27 20.20 19.47
N GLU A 147 -30.84 20.87 18.40
CA GLU A 147 -31.30 22.22 18.04
C GLU A 147 -32.80 22.27 17.76
N THR A 148 -33.30 21.31 16.97
CA THR A 148 -34.73 21.23 16.65
C THR A 148 -35.57 21.06 17.91
N ILE A 149 -35.15 20.16 18.82
CA ILE A 149 -35.82 19.92 20.10
C ILE A 149 -35.79 21.17 20.99
N ALA A 150 -34.65 21.87 21.06
CA ALA A 150 -34.50 23.07 21.87
C ALA A 150 -35.45 24.21 21.46
N ASN A 151 -35.87 24.25 20.18
CA ASN A 151 -36.77 25.27 19.65
C ASN A 151 -38.27 24.92 19.82
N ILE A 152 -38.62 23.68 20.20
CA ILE A 152 -40.00 23.23 20.40
C ILE A 152 -40.76 24.05 21.46
N PRO A 153 -40.20 24.31 22.67
CA PRO A 153 -40.94 24.99 23.74
C PRO A 153 -41.38 26.43 23.41
N GLY A 154 -40.75 27.07 22.42
CA GLY A 154 -41.09 28.41 21.95
C GLY A 154 -42.05 28.45 20.75
N SER A 155 -42.43 27.30 20.20
CA SER A 155 -43.28 27.23 19.01
C SER A 155 -44.75 26.96 19.35
N SER A 156 -45.65 27.76 18.79
CA SER A 156 -47.11 27.52 18.85
C SER A 156 -47.58 26.37 17.95
N ALA A 157 -46.73 25.92 17.02
CA ALA A 157 -46.95 24.78 16.14
C ALA A 157 -45.60 24.07 15.89
N PRO A 158 -45.21 23.11 16.75
CA PRO A 158 -43.94 22.40 16.58
C PRO A 158 -43.94 21.58 15.28
N ASP A 159 -42.83 21.63 14.55
CA ASP A 159 -42.65 20.94 13.28
C ASP A 159 -42.32 19.46 13.49
N VAL A 160 -43.37 18.68 13.74
CA VAL A 160 -43.27 17.23 13.97
C VAL A 160 -42.79 16.48 12.72
N ALA A 161 -43.11 16.98 11.52
CA ALA A 161 -42.69 16.34 10.28
C ALA A 161 -41.17 16.37 10.11
N THR A 162 -40.53 17.50 10.42
CA THR A 162 -39.06 17.61 10.39
C THR A 162 -38.41 16.70 11.44
N LEU A 163 -38.99 16.58 12.64
CA LEU A 163 -38.47 15.65 13.67
C LEU A 163 -38.50 14.19 13.19
N GLU A 164 -39.59 13.74 12.58
CA GLU A 164 -39.70 12.37 12.05
C GLU A 164 -38.63 12.09 10.98
N VAL A 165 -38.38 13.06 10.10
CA VAL A 165 -37.32 12.97 9.08
C VAL A 165 -35.93 12.82 9.72
N ILE A 166 -35.64 13.63 10.75
CA ILE A 166 -34.36 13.56 11.48
C ILE A 166 -34.19 12.19 12.17
N PHE A 167 -35.24 11.68 12.84
CA PHE A 167 -35.19 10.37 13.50
C PHE A 167 -34.97 9.22 12.51
N LYS A 168 -35.64 9.26 11.36
CA LYS A 168 -35.43 8.26 10.31
C LYS A 168 -33.99 8.27 9.82
N LYS A 169 -33.44 9.46 9.54
CA LYS A 169 -32.04 9.62 9.11
C LYS A 169 -31.05 9.14 10.18
N PHE A 170 -31.29 9.48 11.45
CA PHE A 170 -30.46 9.01 12.57
C PHE A 170 -30.40 7.48 12.62
N LYS A 171 -31.57 6.82 12.50
CA LYS A 171 -31.65 5.36 12.50
C LYS A 171 -30.86 4.74 11.34
N GLU A 172 -31.05 5.26 10.12
CA GLU A 172 -30.34 4.77 8.92
C GLU A 172 -28.81 4.88 9.05
N ILE A 173 -28.31 6.03 9.54
CA ILE A 173 -26.87 6.24 9.75
C ILE A 173 -26.34 5.34 10.87
N ASN A 174 -27.08 5.18 11.96
CA ASN A 174 -26.65 4.30 13.05
C ASN A 174 -26.59 2.84 12.60
N ASP A 175 -27.56 2.36 11.83
CA ASP A 175 -27.55 1.01 11.26
C ASP A 175 -26.35 0.81 10.31
N LYS A 176 -26.03 1.84 9.49
CA LYS A 176 -24.82 1.83 8.64
C LYS A 176 -23.54 1.76 9.47
N LYS A 177 -23.44 2.54 10.56
CA LYS A 177 -22.29 2.51 11.49
C LYS A 177 -22.10 1.12 12.09
N VAL A 178 -23.18 0.50 12.58
CA VAL A 178 -23.13 -0.85 13.18
C VAL A 178 -22.68 -1.89 12.14
N LYS A 179 -23.15 -1.81 10.89
CA LYS A 179 -22.68 -2.67 9.80
C LYS A 179 -21.21 -2.46 9.48
N LEU A 180 -20.70 -1.23 9.47
CA LEU A 180 -19.28 -0.98 9.22
C LEU A 180 -18.40 -1.55 10.34
N LEU A 181 -18.79 -1.37 11.60
CA LEU A 181 -18.09 -1.91 12.77
C LEU A 181 -18.01 -3.45 12.82
N SER A 182 -18.91 -4.17 12.12
CA SER A 182 -18.84 -5.63 12.03
C SER A 182 -17.86 -6.12 10.96
N THR A 183 -17.39 -5.23 10.07
CA THR A 183 -16.48 -5.56 8.95
C THR A 183 -15.03 -5.17 9.19
N ILE A 184 -14.77 -4.53 10.33
CA ILE A 184 -13.46 -4.19 10.91
C ILE A 184 -13.08 -5.30 11.89
#